data_AF-A0A1C7N553-F1
#
_entry.id   AF-A0A1C7N553-F1
#
_cell.length_a   1.000
_cell.length_b   1.000
_cell.length_c   1.000
_cell.angle_alpha   90.00
_cell.angle_beta   90.00
_cell.angle_gamma   90.00
#
_symmetry.space_group_name_H-M   'P 1'
#
loop_
_entity.id
_entity.type
_entity.pdbx_description
1 polymer ?
#
loop_
_entity_poly.entity_id
_entity_poly.type
_entity_poly.pdbx_seq_one_letter_code
_entity_poly.pdbx_strand_id
1 'polypeptide(L)'
;MPFSQLFVSKDRKIDFELTILIQDLTNVPLVSGLYYVKYRLKNTAHSSGMTVRAPIRDHCIFWGHPISTMAHLVISKQRILGTCELKLDVFQEIAGKDTTLIGSLTINLSEYAGLGLTSRRYLLDNCKFNSTIKLSIRVDQRSNPTIEYTTPPVKKQQIFTDIPTMITERTERSADTMSLSNSQLNTTDTLNVSHIKKSQSAVSLPRYCRQVSPFGDLDDPSPTDLVEQLFRQKSIDSQHVSPGS
;
A
#
# COMPACT_ATOMS: atom_id res chain seq x y z
N MET A 1 -32.20 -8.23 31.67
CA MET A 1 -30.81 -7.77 31.49
C MET A 1 -30.79 -6.25 31.62
N PRO A 2 -30.27 -5.68 32.71
CA PRO A 2 -30.42 -4.24 32.95
C PRO A 2 -29.47 -3.45 32.05
N PHE A 3 -30.01 -2.38 31.47
CA PHE A 3 -29.30 -1.36 30.72
C PHE A 3 -28.32 -0.63 31.66
N SER A 4 -27.04 -0.98 31.61
CA SER A 4 -25.99 -0.11 32.11
C SER A 4 -25.80 1.04 31.12
N GLN A 5 -26.68 2.04 31.19
CA GLN A 5 -26.37 3.38 30.70
C GLN A 5 -25.27 3.95 31.60
N LEU A 6 -24.04 3.58 31.27
CA LEU A 6 -22.83 4.07 31.91
C LEU A 6 -22.75 5.57 31.68
N PHE A 7 -22.97 6.34 32.74
CA PHE A 7 -22.60 7.75 32.81
C PHE A 7 -21.11 7.89 32.46
N VAL A 8 -20.83 8.34 31.24
CA VAL A 8 -19.48 8.73 30.83
C VAL A 8 -19.21 10.09 31.46
N SER A 9 -18.26 10.14 32.38
CA SER A 9 -17.80 11.38 33.01
C SER A 9 -17.39 12.37 31.93
N LYS A 10 -17.82 13.63 32.07
CA LYS A 10 -17.56 14.71 31.10
C LYS A 10 -16.07 14.86 30.77
N ASP A 11 -15.21 14.59 31.76
CA ASP A 11 -13.75 14.67 31.67
C ASP A 11 -13.10 13.60 30.77
N ARG A 12 -13.89 12.61 30.31
CA ARG A 12 -13.41 11.54 29.41
C ARG A 12 -13.77 11.77 27.95
N LYS A 13 -14.55 12.81 27.64
CA LYS A 13 -14.95 13.13 26.28
C LYS A 13 -13.96 14.13 25.69
N ILE A 14 -13.35 13.76 24.58
CA ILE A 14 -12.44 14.60 23.80
C ILE A 14 -13.07 14.89 22.45
N ASP A 15 -12.97 16.14 22.03
CA ASP A 15 -13.38 16.60 20.71
C ASP A 15 -12.19 16.62 19.76
N PHE A 16 -12.37 16.03 18.59
CA PHE A 16 -11.39 15.98 17.51
C PHE A 16 -11.98 16.60 16.25
N GLU A 17 -11.16 17.33 15.52
CA GLU A 17 -11.45 17.72 14.15
C GLU A 17 -10.83 16.69 13.20
N LEU A 18 -11.67 16.11 12.35
CA LEU A 18 -11.27 15.16 11.34
C LEU A 18 -11.23 15.86 9.99
N THR A 19 -10.08 15.84 9.33
CA THR A 19 -9.93 16.27 7.93
C THR A 19 -9.47 15.08 7.10
N ILE A 20 -10.32 14.62 6.18
CA ILE A 20 -10.06 13.47 5.32
C ILE A 20 -10.21 13.90 3.87
N LEU A 21 -9.31 13.45 3.00
CA LEU A 21 -9.38 13.66 1.56
C LEU A 21 -9.43 12.31 0.86
N ILE A 22 -10.54 12.01 0.19
CA ILE A 22 -10.64 10.85 -0.71
C ILE A 22 -10.01 11.26 -2.04
N GLN A 23 -8.78 10.81 -2.30
CA GLN A 23 -8.00 11.26 -3.46
C GLN A 23 -8.40 10.50 -4.73
N ASP A 24 -7.91 9.26 -4.85
CA ASP A 24 -8.00 8.44 -6.05
C ASP A 24 -8.22 6.96 -5.72
N LEU A 25 -8.81 6.24 -6.69
CA LEU A 25 -8.87 4.78 -6.74
C LEU A 25 -8.07 4.29 -7.94
N THR A 26 -7.22 3.29 -7.75
CA THR A 26 -6.39 2.68 -8.80
C THR A 26 -6.67 1.19 -8.95
N ASN A 27 -6.14 0.59 -10.01
CA ASN A 27 -6.37 -0.82 -10.39
C ASN A 27 -7.85 -1.11 -10.62
N VAL A 28 -8.50 -0.22 -11.37
CA VAL A 28 -9.91 -0.35 -11.75
C VAL A 28 -9.97 -1.00 -13.14
N PRO A 29 -10.86 -1.97 -13.37
CA PRO A 29 -11.01 -2.57 -14.70
C PRO A 29 -11.50 -1.51 -15.70
N LEU A 30 -11.15 -1.64 -16.98
CA LEU A 30 -11.53 -0.70 -18.06
C LEU A 30 -13.01 -0.78 -18.46
N VAL A 31 -13.89 -1.14 -17.51
CA VAL A 31 -15.33 -1.20 -17.76
C VAL A 31 -15.87 0.22 -17.73
N SER A 32 -16.59 0.60 -18.80
CA SER A 32 -17.28 1.89 -18.87
C SER A 32 -18.22 2.07 -17.68
N GLY A 33 -18.18 3.24 -17.05
CA GLY A 33 -19.05 3.57 -15.93
C GLY A 33 -18.58 4.80 -15.17
N LEU A 34 -19.46 5.27 -14.29
CA LEU A 34 -19.18 6.32 -13.32
C LEU A 34 -18.97 5.70 -11.95
N TYR A 35 -17.95 6.16 -11.23
CA TYR A 35 -17.62 5.64 -9.92
C TYR A 35 -17.80 6.70 -8.86
N TYR A 36 -18.25 6.27 -7.69
CA TYR A 36 -18.42 7.14 -6.54
C TYR A 36 -18.24 6.35 -5.24
N VAL A 37 -17.90 7.05 -4.16
CA VAL A 37 -17.68 6.46 -2.84
C VAL A 37 -18.76 6.96 -1.89
N LYS A 38 -19.51 6.05 -1.27
CA LYS A 38 -20.35 6.37 -0.11
C LYS A 38 -19.50 6.20 1.13
N TYR A 39 -19.55 7.18 2.03
CA TYR A 39 -18.80 7.13 3.28
C TYR A 39 -19.72 7.29 4.49
N ARG A 40 -19.33 6.64 5.58
CA ARG A 40 -19.99 6.74 6.89
C ARG A 40 -18.97 6.83 8.01
N LEU A 41 -19.16 7.77 8.91
CA LEU A 41 -18.35 7.98 10.11
C LEU A 41 -19.19 7.69 11.35
N LYS A 42 -18.57 7.04 12.34
CA LYS A 42 -19.15 6.85 13.67
C LYS A 42 -18.68 7.95 14.63
N ASN A 43 -19.52 8.27 15.61
CA ASN A 43 -19.22 9.23 16.68
C ASN A 43 -18.96 10.67 16.19
N THR A 44 -19.53 11.06 15.05
CA THR A 44 -19.37 12.39 14.43
C THR A 44 -20.70 13.13 14.29
N ALA A 45 -20.64 14.45 14.21
CA ALA A 45 -21.81 15.29 13.93
C ALA A 45 -22.34 15.10 12.49
N HIS A 46 -21.44 14.99 11.52
CA HIS A 46 -21.77 14.63 10.14
C HIS A 46 -21.35 13.18 9.90
N SER A 47 -22.34 12.29 9.82
CA SER A 47 -22.11 10.84 9.90
C SER A 47 -22.04 10.15 8.55
N SER A 48 -22.43 10.78 7.44
CA SER A 48 -22.38 10.13 6.12
C SER A 48 -22.42 11.10 4.96
N GLY A 49 -22.04 10.61 3.78
CA GLY A 49 -22.14 11.34 2.53
C GLY A 49 -21.69 10.49 1.34
N MET A 50 -21.56 11.14 0.18
CA MET A 50 -21.01 10.51 -1.01
C MET A 50 -20.14 11.48 -1.80
N THR A 51 -19.16 10.96 -2.53
CA THR A 51 -18.39 11.75 -3.50
C THR A 51 -19.22 12.05 -4.74
N VAL A 52 -18.74 12.99 -5.55
CA VAL A 52 -19.22 13.13 -6.93
C VAL A 52 -18.96 11.85 -7.72
N ARG A 53 -19.76 11.63 -8.76
CA ARG A 53 -19.53 10.59 -9.76
C ARG A 53 -18.38 11.03 -10.67
N ALA A 54 -17.39 10.15 -10.84
CA ALA A 54 -16.24 10.43 -11.69
C ALA A 54 -16.02 9.28 -12.68
N PRO A 55 -15.65 9.58 -13.94
CA PRO A 55 -15.32 8.56 -14.92
C PRO A 55 -13.95 7.94 -14.63
N ILE A 56 -13.73 6.75 -15.16
CA ILE A 56 -12.42 6.12 -15.20
C ILE A 56 -11.50 6.81 -16.22
N ARG A 57 -10.24 7.03 -15.84
CA ARG A 57 -9.15 7.55 -16.69
C ARG A 57 -7.88 6.78 -16.36
N ASP A 58 -7.29 6.11 -17.33
CA ASP A 58 -6.04 5.36 -17.18
C ASP A 58 -6.06 4.39 -15.98
N HIS A 59 -7.11 3.55 -15.90
CA HIS A 59 -7.35 2.62 -14.78
C HIS A 59 -7.50 3.26 -13.39
N CYS A 60 -7.66 4.59 -13.36
CA CYS A 60 -7.75 5.38 -12.14
C CYS A 60 -9.03 6.22 -12.12
N ILE A 61 -9.50 6.56 -10.94
CA ILE A 61 -10.59 7.52 -10.73
C ILE A 61 -10.09 8.55 -9.74
N PHE A 62 -10.33 9.82 -10.03
CA PHE A 62 -9.91 10.93 -9.18
C PHE A 62 -11.14 11.68 -8.69
N TRP A 63 -11.30 11.78 -7.37
CA TRP A 63 -12.38 12.56 -6.76
C TRP A 63 -11.86 13.83 -6.09
N GLY A 64 -10.78 13.72 -5.32
CA GLY A 64 -10.29 14.84 -4.51
C GLY A 64 -11.35 15.38 -3.54
N HIS A 65 -12.18 14.50 -2.98
CA HIS A 65 -13.35 14.89 -2.17
C HIS A 65 -12.96 15.13 -0.70
N PRO A 66 -13.04 16.38 -0.19
CA PRO A 66 -12.72 16.68 1.19
C PRO A 66 -13.90 16.36 2.12
N ILE A 67 -13.58 15.85 3.31
CA ILE A 67 -14.50 15.60 4.40
C ILE A 67 -13.92 16.30 5.63
N SER A 68 -14.66 17.25 6.17
CA SER A 68 -14.34 17.89 7.46
C SER A 68 -15.49 17.68 8.44
N THR A 69 -15.21 17.15 9.62
CA THR A 69 -16.23 16.96 10.66
C THR A 69 -15.64 16.90 12.06
N MET A 70 -16.46 17.22 13.05
CA MET A 70 -16.11 17.05 14.46
C MET A 70 -16.50 15.65 14.95
N ALA A 71 -15.56 14.99 15.60
CA ALA A 71 -15.72 13.69 16.24
C ALA A 71 -15.63 13.83 17.77
N HIS A 72 -16.50 13.10 18.45
CA HIS A 72 -16.53 13.03 19.91
C HIS A 72 -16.08 11.66 20.35
N LEU A 73 -14.86 11.56 20.85
CA LEU A 73 -14.26 10.31 21.30
C LEU A 73 -14.22 10.25 22.82
N VAL A 74 -14.37 9.04 23.35
CA VAL A 74 -14.33 8.80 24.79
C VAL A 74 -13.07 8.02 25.13
N ILE A 75 -12.38 8.44 26.19
CA ILE A 75 -11.23 7.74 26.73
C ILE A 75 -11.71 6.60 27.64
N SER A 76 -11.18 5.40 27.39
CA SER A 76 -11.39 4.23 28.24
C SER A 76 -10.73 4.39 29.62
N LYS A 77 -11.03 3.48 30.56
CA LYS A 77 -10.39 3.51 31.89
C LYS A 77 -8.86 3.36 31.81
N GLN A 78 -8.37 2.66 30.80
CA GLN A 78 -6.96 2.40 30.52
C GLN A 78 -6.27 3.56 29.76
N ARG A 79 -6.89 4.74 29.71
CA ARG A 79 -6.41 5.91 28.96
C ARG A 79 -6.27 5.71 27.44
N ILE A 80 -6.86 4.64 26.89
CA ILE A 80 -6.88 4.39 25.45
C ILE A 80 -8.04 5.15 24.82
N LEU A 81 -7.76 5.85 23.72
CA LEU A 81 -8.76 6.58 22.93
C LEU A 81 -9.75 5.61 22.27
N GLY A 82 -11.05 5.91 22.40
CA GLY A 82 -12.12 5.12 21.78
C GLY A 82 -11.99 5.04 20.25
N THR A 83 -12.58 4.02 19.64
CA THR A 83 -12.52 3.81 18.19
C THR A 83 -13.44 4.79 17.44
N CYS A 84 -12.96 5.33 16.33
CA CYS A 84 -13.77 6.11 15.38
C CYS A 84 -13.63 5.47 14.01
N GLU A 85 -14.64 4.72 13.57
CA GLU A 85 -14.59 4.01 12.30
C GLU A 85 -15.07 4.89 11.14
N LEU A 86 -14.27 4.95 10.09
CA LEU A 86 -14.65 5.40 8.75
C LEU A 86 -14.91 4.16 7.89
N LYS A 87 -16.12 4.07 7.34
CA LYS A 87 -16.50 3.06 6.35
C LYS A 87 -16.66 3.72 5.00
N LEU A 88 -16.00 3.17 3.99
CA LEU A 88 -16.08 3.57 2.59
C LEU A 88 -16.63 2.39 1.79
N ASP A 89 -17.64 2.65 0.96
CA ASP A 89 -18.22 1.68 0.04
C ASP A 89 -18.10 2.28 -1.37
N VAL A 90 -17.36 1.61 -2.25
CA VAL A 90 -17.07 2.07 -3.61
C VAL A 90 -18.06 1.46 -4.58
N PHE A 91 -18.74 2.28 -5.35
CA PHE A 91 -19.76 1.86 -6.30
C PHE A 91 -19.38 2.22 -7.73
N GLN A 92 -19.82 1.36 -8.66
CA GLN A 92 -19.84 1.61 -10.08
C GLN A 92 -21.29 1.75 -10.55
N GLU A 93 -21.55 2.78 -11.34
CA GLU A 93 -22.82 3.03 -12.00
C GLU A 93 -22.60 2.93 -13.51
N ILE A 94 -23.28 2.00 -14.15
CA ILE A 94 -23.25 1.83 -15.62
C ILE A 94 -24.52 2.50 -16.19
N ALA A 95 -24.37 3.20 -17.32
CA ALA A 95 -25.48 3.89 -17.98
C ALA A 95 -26.58 2.87 -18.34
N GLY A 96 -27.66 2.83 -17.55
CA GLY A 96 -28.66 1.75 -17.64
C GLY A 96 -29.29 1.29 -16.32
N LYS A 97 -28.84 1.82 -15.16
CA LYS A 97 -29.49 1.81 -13.82
C LYS A 97 -28.87 0.89 -12.76
N ASP A 98 -28.00 -0.04 -13.13
CA ASP A 98 -27.38 -0.94 -12.15
C ASP A 98 -26.19 -0.29 -11.45
N THR A 99 -26.34 -0.12 -10.14
CA THR A 99 -25.24 0.26 -9.24
C THR A 99 -24.64 -1.00 -8.63
N THR A 100 -23.36 -1.25 -8.88
CA THR A 100 -22.65 -2.42 -8.35
C THR A 100 -21.65 -1.99 -7.29
N LEU A 101 -21.61 -2.69 -6.16
CA LEU A 101 -20.57 -2.52 -5.14
C LEU A 101 -19.26 -3.16 -5.63
N ILE A 102 -18.21 -2.36 -5.72
CA ILE A 102 -16.88 -2.78 -6.21
C ILE A 102 -16.01 -3.26 -5.06
N GLY A 103 -16.15 -2.67 -3.89
CA GLY A 103 -15.38 -3.01 -2.70
C GLY A 103 -15.71 -2.07 -1.55
N SER A 104 -15.22 -2.40 -0.37
CA SER A 104 -15.40 -1.60 0.83
C SER A 104 -14.10 -1.46 1.60
N LEU A 105 -14.01 -0.46 2.46
CA LEU A 105 -12.87 -0.23 3.33
C LEU A 105 -13.38 0.26 4.68
N THR A 106 -12.91 -0.37 5.76
CA THR A 106 -13.15 0.11 7.12
C THR A 106 -11.83 0.41 7.79
N ILE A 107 -11.65 1.66 8.23
CA ILE A 107 -10.45 2.12 8.95
C ILE A 107 -10.85 2.77 10.27
N ASN A 108 -9.97 2.67 11.27
CA ASN A 108 -10.12 3.37 12.52
C ASN A 108 -9.31 4.68 12.50
N LEU A 109 -10.02 5.80 12.55
CA LEU A 109 -9.44 7.15 12.53
C LEU A 109 -8.75 7.52 13.84
N SER A 110 -9.10 6.89 14.97
CA SER A 110 -8.47 7.22 16.27
C SER A 110 -6.99 6.84 16.33
N GLU A 111 -6.53 5.98 15.42
CA GLU A 111 -5.13 5.61 15.22
C GLU A 111 -4.29 6.74 14.62
N TYR A 112 -4.93 7.75 14.01
CA TYR A 112 -4.27 8.88 13.35
C TYR A 112 -4.17 10.13 14.23
N ALA A 113 -4.72 10.10 15.45
CA ALA A 113 -4.64 11.22 16.37
C ALA A 113 -3.17 11.51 16.74
N GLY A 114 -2.73 12.76 16.58
CA GLY A 114 -1.37 13.18 16.89
C GLY A 114 -0.30 12.82 15.84
N LEU A 115 -0.64 12.07 14.78
CA LEU A 115 0.31 11.74 13.69
C LEU A 115 0.48 12.86 12.65
N GLY A 116 -0.35 13.92 12.72
CA GLY A 116 -0.40 14.97 11.70
C GLY A 116 -1.09 14.51 10.40
N LEU A 117 -0.84 15.21 9.30
CA LEU A 117 -1.41 14.86 7.99
C LEU A 117 -0.68 13.66 7.40
N THR A 118 -1.39 12.54 7.26
CA THR A 118 -0.84 11.29 6.74
C THR A 118 -1.56 10.89 5.45
N SER A 119 -0.82 10.58 4.39
CA SER A 119 -1.38 10.04 3.13
C SER A 119 -1.02 8.56 2.98
N ARG A 120 -2.01 7.69 2.75
CA ARG A 120 -1.81 6.24 2.61
C ARG A 120 -2.72 5.64 1.55
N ARG A 121 -2.27 4.53 0.96
CA ARG A 121 -3.07 3.67 0.08
C ARG A 121 -3.56 2.45 0.85
N TYR A 122 -4.83 2.13 0.66
CA TYR A 122 -5.52 1.03 1.33
C TYR A 122 -6.10 0.10 0.27
N LEU A 123 -5.95 -1.20 0.47
CA LEU A 123 -6.62 -2.21 -0.33
C LEU A 123 -8.10 -2.25 0.02
N LEU A 124 -8.97 -2.31 -0.99
CA LEU A 124 -10.39 -2.53 -0.77
C LEU A 124 -10.67 -3.99 -0.42
N ASP A 125 -11.42 -4.19 0.66
CA ASP A 125 -12.02 -5.46 1.02
C ASP A 125 -13.15 -5.80 0.05
N ASN A 126 -13.42 -7.11 -0.12
CA ASN A 126 -14.48 -7.62 -1.01
C ASN A 126 -14.38 -7.11 -2.45
N CYS A 127 -13.17 -6.78 -2.90
CA CYS A 127 -12.91 -6.26 -4.24
C CYS A 127 -12.33 -7.34 -5.15
N LYS A 128 -12.92 -7.51 -6.34
CA LYS A 128 -12.45 -8.49 -7.34
C LYS A 128 -11.13 -8.09 -8.00
N PHE A 129 -10.78 -6.81 -7.97
CA PHE A 129 -9.71 -6.23 -8.79
C PHE A 129 -8.50 -5.76 -7.98
N ASN A 130 -8.46 -6.07 -6.66
CA ASN A 130 -7.44 -5.56 -5.75
C ASN A 130 -7.26 -4.04 -5.88
N SER A 131 -8.37 -3.33 -6.09
CA SER A 131 -8.35 -1.88 -6.23
C SER A 131 -7.89 -1.25 -4.93
N THR A 132 -7.06 -0.21 -5.04
CA THR A 132 -6.54 0.50 -3.87
C THR A 132 -7.02 1.94 -3.86
N ILE A 133 -7.47 2.42 -2.72
CA ILE A 133 -7.93 3.79 -2.52
C ILE A 133 -6.90 4.58 -1.72
N LYS A 134 -6.59 5.79 -2.16
CA LYS A 134 -5.67 6.70 -1.45
C LYS A 134 -6.45 7.73 -0.64
N LEU A 135 -6.09 7.84 0.63
CA LEU A 135 -6.68 8.81 1.56
C LEU A 135 -5.58 9.69 2.15
N SER A 136 -5.86 10.99 2.28
CA SER A 136 -5.15 11.83 3.27
C SER A 136 -6.00 11.95 4.51
N ILE A 137 -5.44 11.74 5.69
CA ILE A 137 -6.14 11.79 6.97
C ILE A 137 -5.36 12.67 7.91
N ARG A 138 -6.06 13.58 8.59
CA ARG A 138 -5.55 14.40 9.68
C ARG A 138 -6.58 14.39 10.80
N VAL A 139 -6.12 14.14 12.02
CA VAL A 139 -6.95 14.06 13.23
C VAL A 139 -6.32 14.95 14.29
N ASP A 140 -6.91 16.13 14.46
CA ASP A 140 -6.42 17.15 15.38
C ASP A 140 -7.32 17.20 16.62
N GLN A 141 -6.72 17.14 17.80
CA GLN A 141 -7.46 17.35 19.05
C GLN A 141 -7.85 18.82 19.19
N ARG A 142 -9.13 19.08 19.50
CA ARG A 142 -9.67 20.42 19.75
C ARG A 142 -10.04 20.67 21.21
N SER A 143 -10.10 19.61 22.03
CA SER A 143 -10.31 19.74 23.47
C SER A 143 -9.08 20.30 24.19
N ASN A 144 -9.20 20.45 25.52
CA ASN A 144 -8.10 20.82 26.40
C ASN A 144 -6.85 19.92 26.18
N PRO A 145 -5.67 20.50 25.85
CA PRO A 145 -4.44 19.75 25.60
C PRO A 145 -3.85 19.03 26.83
N THR A 146 -4.32 19.35 28.04
CA THR A 146 -3.86 18.69 29.29
C THR A 146 -4.36 17.25 29.43
N ILE A 147 -5.31 16.79 28.59
CA ILE A 147 -5.85 15.44 28.68
C ILE A 147 -4.92 14.46 27.95
N GLU A 148 -4.19 13.66 28.72
CA GLU A 148 -3.36 12.58 28.19
C GLU A 148 -4.22 11.38 27.72
N TYR A 149 -3.90 10.87 26.53
CA TYR A 149 -4.47 9.65 25.97
C TYR A 149 -3.42 8.87 25.19
N THR A 150 -3.66 7.57 25.06
CA THR A 150 -2.90 6.68 24.21
C THR A 150 -3.76 6.29 23.02
N THR A 151 -3.24 6.44 21.81
CA THR A 151 -3.92 5.97 20.60
C THR A 151 -3.82 4.45 20.50
N PRO A 152 -4.85 3.75 20.01
CA PRO A 152 -4.72 2.35 19.66
C PRO A 152 -3.54 2.13 18.69
N PRO A 153 -2.81 1.00 18.79
CA PRO A 153 -1.77 0.69 17.83
C PRO A 153 -2.36 0.69 16.43
N VAL A 154 -1.69 1.37 15.50
CA VAL A 154 -2.15 1.42 14.11
C VAL A 154 -2.17 0.00 13.56
N LYS A 155 -3.35 -0.51 13.19
CA LYS A 155 -3.43 -1.80 12.53
C LYS A 155 -2.72 -1.64 11.19
N LYS A 156 -1.65 -2.40 10.98
CA LYS A 156 -0.97 -2.54 9.68
C LYS A 156 -1.89 -3.31 8.71
N GLN A 157 -3.07 -2.78 8.42
CA GLN A 157 -3.92 -3.29 7.34
C GLN A 157 -3.14 -3.08 6.05
N GLN A 158 -2.73 -4.19 5.43
CA GLN A 158 -2.09 -4.35 4.12
C GLN A 158 -1.73 -3.03 3.43
N ILE A 159 -0.76 -2.32 4.00
CA ILE A 159 -0.22 -1.12 3.39
C ILE A 159 0.66 -1.66 2.27
N PHE A 160 0.30 -1.37 1.03
CA PHE A 160 1.19 -1.56 -0.09
C PHE A 160 2.26 -0.45 0.00
N THR A 161 3.19 -0.61 0.95
CA THR A 161 4.46 0.12 0.90
C THR A 161 5.22 -0.47 -0.27
N ASP A 162 5.45 0.34 -1.30
CA ASP A 162 6.31 -0.03 -2.41
C ASP A 162 7.63 -0.59 -1.84
N ILE A 163 7.99 -1.77 -2.31
CA ILE A 163 9.07 -2.63 -1.82
C ILE A 163 10.42 -1.90 -1.57
N PRO A 164 10.81 -0.80 -2.24
CA PRO A 164 12.07 -0.11 -1.93
C PRO A 164 12.16 0.47 -0.51
N THR A 165 11.04 0.82 0.13
CA THR A 165 11.05 1.52 1.44
C THR A 165 11.25 0.61 2.64
N MET A 166 10.94 -0.69 2.52
CA MET A 166 11.11 -1.65 3.63
C MET A 166 12.57 -2.08 3.85
N ILE A 167 13.45 -1.89 2.86
CA ILE A 167 14.87 -2.25 2.97
C ILE A 167 15.62 -1.27 3.89
N THR A 168 15.21 0.00 3.90
CA THR A 168 15.83 1.02 4.76
C THR A 168 15.52 0.77 6.25
N GLU A 169 14.30 0.34 6.58
CA GLU A 169 13.84 0.17 7.98
C GLU A 169 14.41 -1.07 8.71
N ARG A 170 15.17 -1.93 8.01
CA ARG A 170 15.90 -3.07 8.60
C ARG A 170 17.37 -2.76 8.88
N THR A 171 17.94 -1.73 8.27
CA THR A 171 19.38 -1.44 8.41
C THR A 171 19.68 -0.64 9.68
N GLU A 172 18.69 0.05 10.26
CA GLU A 172 18.88 0.94 11.41
C GLU A 172 18.57 0.30 12.78
N ARG A 173 18.31 -1.01 12.85
CA ARG A 173 18.04 -1.75 14.12
C ARG A 173 19.11 -2.77 14.50
N SER A 174 20.33 -2.64 13.99
CA SER A 174 21.41 -3.58 14.29
C SER A 174 22.76 -2.88 14.51
N ALA A 175 22.75 -1.77 15.24
CA ALA A 175 23.96 -1.21 15.83
C ALA A 175 23.56 -0.63 17.17
N ASP A 176 23.65 -1.44 18.23
CA ASP A 176 23.94 -1.03 19.62
C ASP A 176 23.66 -2.22 20.56
N THR A 177 24.70 -2.93 20.99
CA THR A 177 25.01 -3.32 22.39
C THR A 177 26.23 -4.27 22.43
N MET A 178 27.19 -3.85 23.27
CA MET A 178 28.49 -4.38 23.70
C MET A 178 28.69 -5.91 23.94
N SER A 179 29.80 -6.41 23.40
CA SER A 179 31.00 -6.96 24.07
C SER A 179 31.06 -8.36 24.75
N LEU A 180 32.16 -9.06 24.40
CA LEU A 180 33.01 -10.01 25.17
C LEU A 180 32.55 -11.46 25.41
N SER A 181 33.20 -12.41 24.73
CA SER A 181 34.05 -13.43 25.38
C SER A 181 34.89 -14.19 24.33
N ASN A 182 36.20 -14.20 24.58
CA ASN A 182 37.21 -14.98 23.87
C ASN A 182 37.17 -16.44 24.31
N SER A 183 37.31 -17.37 23.37
CA SER A 183 38.13 -18.58 23.57
C SER A 183 38.64 -19.10 22.22
N GLN A 184 39.95 -19.32 22.20
CA GLN A 184 40.77 -19.76 21.09
C GLN A 184 40.41 -21.17 20.61
N LEU A 185 40.61 -21.44 19.32
CA LEU A 185 41.29 -22.64 18.82
C LEU A 185 41.87 -22.33 17.44
N ASN A 186 43.20 -22.44 17.36
CA ASN A 186 44.02 -22.20 16.17
C ASN A 186 43.85 -23.34 15.15
N THR A 187 43.83 -23.00 13.86
CA THR A 187 44.72 -23.63 12.87
C THR A 187 44.85 -22.76 11.61
N THR A 188 46.08 -22.65 11.15
CA THR A 188 46.57 -22.01 9.93
C THR A 188 46.01 -22.65 8.67
N ASP A 189 45.64 -21.87 7.65
CA ASP A 189 46.26 -21.92 6.31
C ASP A 189 45.50 -21.17 5.21
N THR A 190 46.28 -20.40 4.45
CA THR A 190 46.17 -20.13 2.99
C THR A 190 45.01 -19.31 2.42
N LEU A 191 45.43 -18.36 1.58
CA LEU A 191 44.64 -17.56 0.65
C LEU A 191 43.76 -18.46 -0.24
N ASN A 192 42.44 -18.23 -0.23
CA ASN A 192 41.60 -18.67 -1.34
C ASN A 192 40.37 -17.79 -1.51
N VAL A 193 40.29 -17.18 -2.69
CA VAL A 193 39.11 -16.52 -3.23
C VAL A 193 38.02 -17.59 -3.40
N SER A 194 36.87 -17.43 -2.72
CA SER A 194 35.73 -18.34 -2.95
C SER A 194 34.40 -17.59 -2.99
N HIS A 195 33.89 -17.47 -4.23
CA HIS A 195 32.52 -17.70 -4.66
C HIS A 195 31.35 -17.25 -3.76
N ILE A 196 30.61 -16.25 -4.26
CA ILE A 196 29.22 -15.98 -3.88
C ILE A 196 28.40 -17.26 -4.07
N LYS A 197 27.90 -17.81 -2.95
CA LYS A 197 26.99 -18.96 -2.96
C LYS A 197 25.65 -18.53 -3.57
N LYS A 198 25.33 -19.03 -4.77
CA LYS A 198 23.96 -18.98 -5.31
C LYS A 198 23.02 -19.79 -4.42
N SER A 199 21.92 -19.18 -4.01
CA SER A 199 20.86 -19.79 -3.20
C SER A 199 20.29 -21.04 -3.89
N GLN A 200 20.24 -22.18 -3.17
CA GLN A 200 19.66 -23.44 -3.67
C GLN A 200 18.14 -23.52 -3.44
N SER A 201 17.38 -22.55 -3.93
CA SER A 201 15.93 -22.52 -3.72
C SER A 201 15.14 -23.37 -4.72
N ALA A 202 15.77 -24.31 -5.45
CA ALA A 202 15.16 -25.04 -6.56
C ALA A 202 15.14 -26.58 -6.41
N VAL A 203 15.31 -27.12 -5.20
CA VAL A 203 15.46 -28.59 -5.00
C VAL A 203 14.17 -29.28 -4.55
N SER A 204 13.01 -28.63 -4.60
CA SER A 204 11.74 -29.26 -4.19
C SER A 204 10.59 -29.07 -5.17
N LEU A 205 10.86 -29.18 -6.48
CA LEU A 205 9.80 -29.37 -7.46
C LEU A 205 9.64 -30.87 -7.79
N PRO A 206 8.45 -31.46 -7.62
CA PRO A 206 8.17 -32.84 -7.97
C PRO A 206 8.47 -33.14 -9.44
N ARG A 207 9.05 -34.32 -9.70
CA ARG A 207 9.64 -34.75 -10.97
C ARG A 207 8.65 -34.98 -12.14
N TYR A 208 7.41 -34.52 -12.04
CA TYR A 208 6.38 -34.73 -13.07
C TYR A 208 6.32 -33.62 -14.14
N CYS A 209 7.03 -32.50 -13.95
CA CYS A 209 7.17 -31.44 -14.96
C CYS A 209 8.48 -31.53 -15.76
N ARG A 210 8.88 -32.74 -16.19
CA ARG A 210 9.87 -32.88 -17.27
C ARG A 210 9.13 -33.31 -18.51
N GLN A 211 8.43 -32.37 -19.15
CA GLN A 211 7.88 -32.60 -20.47
C GLN A 211 9.06 -32.79 -21.43
N VAL A 212 9.17 -34.00 -21.96
CA VAL A 212 9.98 -34.30 -23.13
C VAL A 212 9.23 -33.71 -24.31
N SER A 213 9.72 -32.62 -24.88
CA SER A 213 9.26 -32.11 -26.18
C SER A 213 9.82 -33.05 -27.27
N PRO A 214 8.99 -33.76 -28.04
CA PRO A 214 9.44 -34.39 -29.27
C PRO A 214 9.46 -33.33 -30.38
N PHE A 215 10.43 -33.42 -31.30
CA PHE A 215 10.72 -32.47 -32.40
C PHE A 215 11.39 -31.17 -31.89
N GLY A 216 12.59 -30.77 -32.28
CA GLY A 216 13.42 -31.07 -33.44
C GLY A 216 14.12 -29.74 -33.78
N ASP A 217 15.42 -29.77 -34.06
CA ASP A 217 16.28 -28.62 -34.34
C ASP A 217 15.62 -27.54 -35.20
N LEU A 218 15.70 -26.29 -34.77
CA LEU A 218 15.74 -25.10 -35.62
C LEU A 218 16.32 -23.94 -34.81
N ASP A 219 17.36 -23.35 -35.39
CA ASP A 219 18.09 -22.17 -34.95
C ASP A 219 17.17 -20.93 -34.82
N ASP A 220 16.31 -20.88 -33.80
CA ASP A 220 15.57 -19.65 -33.49
C ASP A 220 16.42 -18.78 -32.55
N PRO A 221 16.86 -17.59 -33.01
CA PRO A 221 17.66 -16.70 -32.17
C PRO A 221 16.84 -16.20 -30.98
N SER A 222 17.51 -16.10 -29.83
CA SER A 222 16.92 -15.57 -28.61
C SER A 222 16.36 -14.17 -28.87
N PRO A 223 15.25 -13.76 -28.20
CA PRO A 223 14.75 -12.40 -28.27
C PRO A 223 15.82 -11.33 -27.98
N THR A 224 16.86 -11.70 -27.23
CA THR A 224 18.02 -10.84 -26.94
C THR A 224 18.93 -10.65 -28.16
N ASP A 225 19.14 -11.69 -28.97
CA ASP A 225 20.00 -11.63 -30.17
C ASP A 225 19.40 -10.72 -31.25
N LEU A 226 18.07 -10.73 -31.40
CA LEU A 226 17.36 -9.86 -32.34
C LEU A 226 17.50 -8.37 -31.97
N VAL A 227 17.52 -8.06 -30.68
CA VAL A 227 17.70 -6.69 -30.19
C VAL A 227 19.11 -6.21 -30.52
N GLU A 228 20.14 -7.02 -30.31
CA GLU A 228 21.52 -6.62 -30.62
C GLU A 228 21.75 -6.42 -32.12
N GLN A 229 21.10 -7.22 -32.96
CA GLN A 229 21.21 -7.11 -34.42
C GLN A 229 20.54 -5.83 -34.96
N LEU A 230 19.47 -5.37 -34.32
CA LEU A 230 18.75 -4.15 -34.70
C LEU A 230 19.60 -2.87 -34.48
N PHE A 231 20.47 -2.87 -33.48
CA PHE A 231 21.26 -1.69 -33.10
C PHE A 231 22.71 -1.72 -33.64
N ARG A 232 23.14 -2.81 -34.30
CA ARG A 232 24.49 -2.90 -34.88
C ARG A 232 24.68 -2.18 -36.21
N GLN A 233 23.61 -1.82 -36.91
CA GLN A 233 23.68 -1.36 -38.30
C GLN A 233 23.48 0.15 -38.42
N LYS A 234 24.45 0.92 -37.91
CA LYS A 234 24.64 2.32 -38.34
C LYS A 234 26.06 2.84 -38.17
N SER A 235 27.00 2.26 -38.93
CA SER A 235 28.19 2.92 -39.47
C SER A 235 28.75 1.94 -40.49
N ILE A 236 28.76 2.24 -41.79
CA ILE A 236 29.87 2.88 -42.49
C ILE A 236 29.36 3.14 -43.92
N ASP A 237 29.42 4.39 -44.38
CA ASP A 237 29.60 4.68 -45.81
C ASP A 237 30.58 5.86 -45.89
N SER A 238 31.85 5.54 -46.11
CA SER A 238 32.81 6.50 -46.59
C SER A 238 33.89 5.80 -47.41
N GLN A 239 34.15 6.40 -48.57
CA GLN A 239 35.33 6.26 -49.44
C GLN A 239 35.24 5.22 -50.57
N HIS A 240 34.69 5.68 -51.70
CA HIS A 240 35.07 5.22 -53.02
C HIS A 240 36.18 6.13 -53.56
N VAL A 241 37.43 5.64 -53.57
CA VAL A 241 38.52 6.22 -54.39
C VAL A 241 39.30 5.06 -54.99
N SER A 242 39.49 5.08 -56.31
CA SER A 242 40.66 4.49 -56.94
C SER A 242 40.99 5.25 -58.24
N PRO A 243 42.28 5.57 -58.48
CA PRO A 243 42.74 6.27 -59.67
C PRO A 243 43.25 5.34 -60.78
N GLY A 244 43.15 5.83 -62.02
CA GLY A 244 44.07 5.68 -63.17
C GLY A 244 44.70 4.33 -63.52
N SER A 245 44.50 3.91 -64.77
CA SER A 245 45.50 4.00 -65.87
C SER A 245 44.82 3.71 -67.21
#